data_AF-A0A852HMC9-F1
#
_entry.id   AF-A0A852HMC9-F1
#
_cell.length_a   1.000
_cell.length_b   1.000
_cell.length_c   1.000
_cell.angle_alpha   90.00
_cell.angle_beta   90.00
_cell.angle_gamma   90.00
#
_symmetry.space_group_name_H-M   'P 1'
#
loop_
_entity.id
_entity.type
_entity.pdbx_description
1 polymer ?
#
loop_
_entity_poly.entity_id
_entity_poly.type
_entity_poly.pdbx_seq_one_letter_code
_entity_poly.pdbx_strand_id
1 'polypeptide(L)'
;ALIPESNVHYFPPQTTRVTTLAEEISPVQVLISESGPHSFHVSWAPVLASVASFQVLYGPLPGNSVRLLELDGRHNSTVVEHLAPNTTYLVTVTAIYKSGKEKSLSAKACTQEGERGE
;
A
#
# COMPACT_ATOMS: atom_id res chain seq x y z
N ALA A 1 -16.72 46.95 -41.23
CA ALA A 1 -16.09 45.67 -40.87
C ALA A 1 -16.03 45.59 -39.35
N LEU A 2 -16.54 44.53 -38.73
CA LEU A 2 -16.57 44.38 -37.26
C LEU A 2 -15.31 43.62 -36.83
N ILE A 3 -14.50 44.25 -35.97
CA ILE A 3 -13.34 43.64 -35.35
C ILE A 3 -13.84 43.04 -34.03
N PRO A 4 -13.72 41.73 -33.76
CA PRO A 4 -14.13 41.18 -32.48
C PRO A 4 -13.08 41.55 -31.41
N GLU A 5 -13.50 42.30 -30.39
CA GLU A 5 -12.68 42.56 -29.19
C GLU A 5 -12.63 41.29 -28.33
N SER A 6 -11.41 40.86 -28.00
CA SER A 6 -11.14 39.74 -27.08
C SER A 6 -11.65 40.07 -25.67
N ASN A 7 -12.48 39.20 -25.09
CA ASN A 7 -13.00 39.34 -23.74
C ASN A 7 -12.12 38.70 -22.65
N VAL A 8 -10.83 38.47 -22.93
CA VAL A 8 -9.91 37.83 -21.99
C VAL A 8 -9.29 38.88 -21.06
N HIS A 9 -9.98 39.18 -19.96
CA HIS A 9 -9.34 39.81 -18.80
C HIS A 9 -8.37 38.79 -18.17
N TYR A 10 -7.06 39.03 -18.31
CA TYR A 10 -6.04 38.23 -17.65
C TYR A 10 -6.07 38.51 -16.14
N PHE A 11 -6.62 37.58 -15.37
CA PHE A 11 -6.49 37.59 -13.92
C PHE A 11 -5.15 36.96 -13.53
N PRO A 12 -4.28 37.66 -12.76
CA PRO A 12 -3.06 37.04 -12.26
C PRO A 12 -3.43 35.81 -11.42
N PRO A 13 -2.70 34.67 -11.54
CA PRO A 13 -3.01 33.49 -10.75
C PRO A 13 -2.86 33.83 -9.27
N GLN A 14 -3.95 33.68 -8.50
CA GLN A 14 -3.87 33.75 -7.06
C GLN A 14 -3.06 32.54 -6.57
N THR A 15 -1.80 32.77 -6.21
CA THR A 15 -0.97 31.74 -5.59
C THR A 15 -1.27 31.73 -4.09
N THR A 16 -2.23 30.92 -3.67
CA THR A 16 -2.38 30.59 -2.26
C THR A 16 -1.22 29.70 -1.84
N ARG A 17 -0.37 30.20 -0.95
CA ARG A 17 0.62 29.36 -0.26
C ARG A 17 -0.12 28.54 0.78
N VAL A 18 -0.61 27.37 0.38
CA VAL A 18 -1.12 26.37 1.30
C VAL A 18 0.08 25.82 2.06
N THR A 19 0.28 26.30 3.28
CA THR A 19 1.29 25.74 4.18
C THR A 19 0.55 24.77 5.07
N THR A 20 0.28 23.57 4.55
CA THR A 20 -0.26 22.48 5.37
C THR A 20 0.83 22.08 6.35
N LEU A 21 0.48 22.04 7.64
CA LEU A 21 1.29 21.48 8.72
C LEU A 21 1.93 20.18 8.24
N ALA A 22 3.17 19.88 8.63
CA ALA A 22 3.92 18.69 8.20
C ALA A 22 3.30 17.36 8.70
N GLU A 23 2.08 17.08 8.28
CA GLU A 23 1.29 15.89 8.56
C GLU A 23 0.34 15.67 7.38
N GLU A 24 0.90 15.29 6.22
CA GLU A 24 0.31 14.27 5.34
C GLU A 24 1.33 13.97 4.22
N ILE A 25 2.29 13.12 4.55
CA ILE A 25 3.14 12.49 3.55
C ILE A 25 2.20 11.59 2.71
N SER A 26 2.27 11.75 1.38
CA SER A 26 1.89 10.85 0.28
C SER A 26 1.31 9.47 0.69
N PRO A 27 0.24 8.98 0.04
CA PRO A 27 -0.54 7.83 0.53
C PRO A 27 0.36 6.68 0.96
N VAL A 28 0.15 6.22 2.19
CA VAL A 28 0.73 4.96 2.69
C VAL A 28 0.51 3.92 1.59
N GLN A 29 1.58 3.28 1.12
CA GLN A 29 1.55 2.34 0.01
C GLN A 29 1.94 0.95 0.49
N VAL A 30 1.27 -0.08 -0.04
CA VAL A 30 1.69 -1.49 0.09
C VAL A 30 2.19 -1.93 -1.28
N LEU A 31 3.40 -2.44 -1.33
CA LEU A 31 4.05 -2.93 -2.53
C LEU A 31 4.32 -4.43 -2.40
N ILE A 32 3.97 -5.18 -3.44
CA ILE A 32 4.27 -6.60 -3.59
C ILE A 32 5.41 -6.74 -4.59
N SER A 33 6.47 -7.44 -4.21
CA SER A 33 7.64 -7.71 -5.05
C SER A 33 8.10 -9.16 -4.92
N GLU A 34 9.07 -9.57 -5.75
CA GLU A 34 9.75 -10.88 -5.62
C GLU A 34 8.77 -12.07 -5.49
N SER A 35 7.73 -12.07 -6.33
CA SER A 35 6.75 -13.15 -6.33
C SER A 35 7.36 -14.43 -6.92
N GLY A 36 7.41 -15.48 -6.10
CA GLY A 36 7.74 -16.83 -6.52
C GLY A 36 6.52 -17.75 -6.47
N PRO A 37 6.71 -19.07 -6.69
CA PRO A 37 5.60 -20.01 -6.66
C PRO A 37 5.01 -20.22 -5.26
N HIS A 38 5.82 -20.05 -4.21
CA HIS A 38 5.41 -20.31 -2.82
C HIS A 38 5.62 -19.12 -1.88
N SER A 39 5.98 -17.96 -2.42
CA SER A 39 6.28 -16.76 -1.64
C SER A 39 6.06 -15.46 -2.40
N PHE A 40 5.93 -14.36 -1.67
CA PHE A 40 6.11 -13.00 -2.21
C PHE A 40 6.60 -12.08 -1.09
N HIS A 41 7.28 -10.99 -1.47
CA HIS A 41 7.72 -9.96 -0.55
C HIS A 41 6.69 -8.83 -0.46
N VAL A 42 6.32 -8.45 0.76
CA VAL A 42 5.37 -7.37 1.06
C VAL A 42 6.14 -6.24 1.72
N SER A 43 6.01 -5.03 1.22
CA SER A 43 6.62 -3.84 1.83
C SER A 43 5.62 -2.70 1.94
N TRP A 44 5.83 -1.80 2.90
CA TRP A 44 4.99 -0.64 3.13
C TRP A 44 5.80 0.59 3.51
N ALA A 45 5.33 1.76 3.07
CA ALA A 45 5.95 3.04 3.38
C ALA A 45 4.89 4.16 3.45
N PRO A 46 5.14 5.24 4.22
CA PRO A 46 6.23 5.42 5.17
C PRO A 46 5.97 4.70 6.50
N VAL A 47 7.04 4.30 7.19
CA VAL A 47 6.95 3.90 8.62
C VAL A 47 7.04 5.16 9.46
N LEU A 48 5.89 5.63 9.94
CA LEU A 48 5.83 6.79 10.83
C LEU A 48 6.32 6.38 12.24
N ALA A 49 7.09 7.25 12.92
CA ALA A 49 7.60 6.99 14.27
C ALA A 49 6.51 6.74 15.34
N SER A 50 5.26 7.04 15.01
CA SER A 50 4.07 6.83 15.83
C SER A 50 3.47 5.43 15.72
N VAL A 51 3.93 4.58 14.79
CA VAL A 51 3.48 3.18 14.68
C VAL A 51 4.08 2.36 15.84
N ALA A 52 3.23 1.62 16.53
CA ALA A 52 3.60 0.67 17.57
C ALA A 52 3.92 -0.70 16.96
N SER A 53 3.05 -1.20 16.09
CA SER A 53 3.18 -2.50 15.41
C SER A 53 2.46 -2.50 14.06
N PHE A 54 2.82 -3.48 13.23
CA PHE A 54 2.13 -3.80 12.00
C PHE A 54 1.52 -5.21 12.10
N GLN A 55 0.36 -5.36 11.50
CA GLN A 55 -0.31 -6.65 11.30
C GLN A 55 -0.46 -6.91 9.81
N VAL A 56 0.02 -8.05 9.33
CA VAL A 56 -0.10 -8.48 7.93
C VAL A 56 -1.04 -9.68 7.88
N LEU A 57 -2.27 -9.44 7.44
CA LEU A 57 -3.28 -10.47 7.23
C LEU A 57 -3.26 -10.90 5.77
N TYR A 58 -3.21 -12.19 5.48
CA TYR A 58 -3.21 -12.68 4.10
C TYR A 58 -3.99 -13.99 3.93
N GLY A 59 -4.63 -14.15 2.77
CA GLY A 59 -5.41 -15.35 2.44
C GLY A 59 -5.66 -15.50 0.94
N PRO A 60 -5.87 -16.73 0.43
CA PRO A 60 -6.12 -16.97 -0.98
C PRO A 60 -7.52 -16.52 -1.39
N LEU A 61 -7.67 -16.14 -2.66
CA LEU A 61 -8.92 -15.79 -3.30
C LEU A 61 -9.19 -16.76 -4.47
N PRO A 62 -10.38 -17.38 -4.54
CA PRO A 62 -11.41 -17.44 -3.50
C PRO A 62 -10.95 -18.32 -2.33
N GLY A 63 -11.32 -17.96 -1.11
CA GLY A 63 -10.96 -18.73 0.08
C GLY A 63 -11.35 -18.00 1.37
N ASN A 64 -11.42 -18.74 2.47
CA ASN A 64 -11.69 -18.22 3.82
C ASN A 64 -10.53 -18.45 4.80
N SER A 65 -9.46 -19.13 4.36
CA SER A 65 -8.27 -19.34 5.19
C SER A 65 -7.44 -18.05 5.23
N VAL A 66 -7.31 -17.45 6.40
CA VAL A 66 -6.46 -16.27 6.61
C VAL A 66 -5.36 -16.59 7.61
N ARG A 67 -4.20 -15.99 7.40
CA ARG A 67 -3.03 -16.05 8.28
C ARG A 67 -2.63 -14.65 8.69
N LEU A 68 -2.19 -14.48 9.92
CA LEU A 68 -1.79 -13.20 10.51
C LEU A 68 -0.30 -13.26 10.87
N LEU A 69 0.43 -12.21 10.50
CA LEU A 69 1.79 -11.94 10.98
C LEU A 69 1.79 -10.63 11.75
N GLU A 70 2.40 -10.63 12.94
CA GLU A 70 2.61 -9.42 13.73
C GLU A 70 4.08 -9.03 13.68
N LEU A 71 4.33 -7.74 13.47
CA LEU A 71 5.66 -7.18 13.29
C LEU A 71 5.79 -5.92 14.13
N ASP A 72 6.99 -5.68 14.66
CA ASP A 72 7.27 -4.43 15.37
C ASP A 72 7.14 -3.23 14.44
N GLY A 73 6.75 -2.07 14.98
CA GLY A 73 6.60 -0.82 14.22
C GLY A 73 7.89 -0.28 13.58
N ARG A 74 9.03 -0.96 13.76
CA ARG A 74 10.30 -0.67 13.06
C ARG A 74 10.40 -1.37 11.70
N HIS A 75 9.63 -2.42 11.47
CA HIS A 75 9.62 -3.14 10.20
C HIS A 75 8.81 -2.38 9.16
N ASN A 76 9.30 -2.39 7.93
CA ASN A 76 8.65 -1.83 6.75
C ASN A 76 8.39 -2.89 5.68
N SER A 77 8.75 -4.15 5.93
CA SER A 77 8.53 -5.24 5.00
C SER A 77 8.54 -6.61 5.69
N THR A 78 8.03 -7.62 4.99
CA THR A 78 8.10 -9.02 5.36
C THR A 78 8.01 -9.92 4.13
N VAL A 79 8.59 -11.11 4.21
CA VAL A 79 8.33 -12.17 3.24
C VAL A 79 7.15 -13.00 3.73
N VAL A 80 6.21 -13.30 2.83
CA VAL A 80 5.14 -14.26 3.08
C VAL A 80 5.48 -15.55 2.35
N GLU A 81 5.51 -16.66 3.07
CA GLU A 81 5.94 -17.98 2.57
C GLU A 81 4.85 -19.05 2.74
N HIS A 82 5.15 -20.27 2.29
CA HIS A 82 4.26 -21.43 2.35
C HIS A 82 2.91 -21.16 1.67
N LEU A 83 2.98 -20.50 0.52
CA LEU A 83 1.83 -20.19 -0.32
C LEU A 83 1.60 -21.28 -1.35
N ALA A 84 0.36 -21.41 -1.82
CA ALA A 84 0.05 -22.27 -2.95
C ALA A 84 0.50 -21.59 -4.26
N PRO A 85 1.08 -22.34 -5.21
CA PRO A 85 1.41 -21.80 -6.53
C PRO A 85 0.16 -21.44 -7.33
N ASN A 86 0.36 -20.57 -8.33
CA ASN A 86 -0.69 -20.09 -9.23
C ASN A 86 -1.98 -19.65 -8.50
N THR A 87 -1.82 -18.95 -7.38
CA THR A 87 -2.92 -18.57 -6.49
C THR A 87 -2.88 -17.06 -6.25
N THR A 88 -4.04 -16.42 -6.36
CA THR A 88 -4.18 -15.01 -5.98
C THR A 88 -4.43 -14.91 -4.48
N TYR A 89 -3.67 -14.08 -3.79
CA TYR A 89 -3.80 -13.74 -2.39
C TYR A 89 -4.28 -12.30 -2.22
N LEU A 90 -5.13 -12.07 -1.23
CA LEU A 90 -5.37 -10.74 -0.68
C LEU A 90 -4.46 -10.56 0.53
N VAL A 91 -3.71 -9.47 0.55
CA VAL A 91 -2.82 -9.08 1.65
C VAL A 91 -3.31 -7.76 2.20
N THR A 92 -3.52 -7.67 3.51
CA THR A 92 -3.89 -6.46 4.22
C THR A 92 -2.83 -6.15 5.25
N VAL A 93 -2.20 -4.97 5.14
CA VAL A 93 -1.25 -4.44 6.11
C VAL A 93 -1.97 -3.41 6.96
N THR A 94 -2.00 -3.62 8.27
CA THR A 94 -2.61 -2.74 9.27
C THR A 94 -1.52 -2.15 10.14
N ALA A 95 -1.41 -0.82 10.15
CA ALA A 95 -0.55 -0.07 11.06
C ALA A 95 -1.33 0.25 12.34
N ILE A 96 -0.82 -0.19 13.49
CA ILE A 96 -1.36 0.10 14.81
C ILE A 96 -0.51 1.18 15.43
N TYR A 97 -1.10 2.35 15.69
CA TYR A 97 -0.39 3.49 16.26
C TYR A 97 -0.38 3.46 17.78
N LYS A 98 0.61 4.09 18.41
CA LYS A 98 0.70 4.23 19.88
C LYS A 98 -0.52 4.94 20.51
N SER A 99 -1.27 5.70 19.71
CA SER A 99 -2.53 6.33 20.11
C SER A 99 -3.72 5.37 20.14
N GLY A 100 -3.55 4.12 19.70
CA GLY A 100 -4.63 3.14 19.51
C GLY A 100 -5.40 3.29 18.19
N LYS A 101 -5.04 4.28 17.34
CA LYS A 101 -5.60 4.37 15.99
C LYS A 101 -5.03 3.26 15.11
N GLU A 102 -5.80 2.87 14.10
CA GLU A 102 -5.38 1.87 13.11
C GLU A 102 -5.59 2.40 11.69
N LYS A 103 -4.70 2.01 10.77
CA LYS A 103 -4.84 2.30 9.33
C LYS A 103 -4.44 1.08 8.52
N SER A 104 -5.33 0.63 7.64
CA SER A 104 -5.14 -0.60 6.86
C SER A 104 -5.10 -0.33 5.37
N LEU A 105 -4.31 -1.12 4.66
CA LEU A 105 -4.22 -1.10 3.20
C LEU A 105 -4.19 -2.53 2.68
N SER A 106 -4.88 -2.75 1.57
CA SER A 106 -4.97 -4.06 0.95
C SER A 106 -4.38 -4.07 -0.46
N ALA A 107 -3.66 -5.12 -0.79
CA ALA A 107 -3.09 -5.37 -2.11
C ALA A 107 -3.37 -6.83 -2.52
N LYS A 108 -3.51 -7.07 -3.83
CA LYS A 108 -3.55 -8.42 -4.37
C LYS A 108 -2.15 -8.84 -4.78
N ALA A 109 -1.81 -10.10 -4.50
CA ALA A 109 -0.55 -10.72 -4.88
C ALA A 109 -0.86 -12.03 -5.61
N CYS A 110 -0.18 -12.30 -6.72
CA CYS A 110 -0.33 -13.58 -7.43
C CYS A 110 0.99 -14.34 -7.31
N THR A 111 0.93 -15.59 -6.84
CA THR A 111 2.08 -16.50 -6.87
C THR A 111 2.27 -17.08 -8.27
N GLN A 112 3.53 -17.40 -8.61
CA GLN A 112 3.87 -17.99 -9.91
C GLN A 112 3.45 -19.47 -10.01
N GLU A 113 3.45 -20.03 -11.23
CA GLU A 113 3.28 -21.47 -11.44
C GLU A 113 4.41 -22.24 -10.73
N GLY A 114 4.08 -23.37 -10.10
CA GLY A 114 5.08 -24.25 -9.49
C GLY A 114 5.96 -24.89 -10.55
N GLU A 115 7.19 -25.25 -10.19
CA GLU A 115 8.08 -25.96 -11.12
C GLU A 115 7.41 -27.26 -11.59
N ARG A 116 7.28 -27.39 -12.92
CA ARG A 116 6.75 -28.58 -13.55
C ARG A 116 7.82 -29.66 -13.44
N GLY A 117 7.59 -30.66 -12.57
CA GLY A 117 8.45 -31.83 -12.50
C GLY A 117 8.55 -32.48 -13.89
N GLU A 118 9.77 -32.70 -14.34
CA GLU A 118 10.14 -33.38 -15.59
C GLU A 118 10.25 -34.89 -15.37
#